data_AF-A0A957SIZ9-F1
#
_entry.id   AF-A0A957SIZ9-F1
#
_cell.length_a   1.000
_cell.length_b   1.000
_cell.length_c   1.000
_cell.angle_alpha   90.00
_cell.angle_beta   90.00
_cell.angle_gamma   90.00
#
_symmetry.space_group_name_H-M   'P 1'
#
loop_
_entity.id
_entity.type
_entity.pdbx_description
1 polymer ?
#
loop_
_entity_poly.entity_id
_entity_poly.type
_entity_poly.pdbx_seq_one_letter_code
_entity_poly.pdbx_strand_id
1 'polypeptide(L)'
;MDALNPARPESMEETQVNAGEVQPEQPKSQEGDVEAQASADAELDLPTPLRADSALTDAVTAFNNYMVRKGFSENTMKAFRNDLKILINFLDGATPLHRIT
;
A
#
# COMPACT_ATOMS: atom_id res chain seq x y z
N MET A 1 -9.73 43.12 52.00
CA MET A 1 -9.89 43.62 50.63
C MET A 1 -8.51 43.54 50.03
N ASP A 2 -8.24 42.50 49.25
CA ASP A 2 -7.00 42.36 48.51
C ASP A 2 -7.37 41.90 47.11
N ALA A 3 -7.54 42.89 46.25
CA ALA A 3 -7.49 42.74 44.80
C ALA A 3 -6.06 43.06 44.33
N LEU A 4 -5.76 42.67 43.08
CA LEU A 4 -4.51 42.79 42.29
C LEU A 4 -3.60 41.55 42.41
N ASN A 5 -3.06 40.97 41.35
CA ASN A 5 -3.17 41.07 39.88
C ASN A 5 -2.26 39.92 39.37
N PRO A 6 -2.64 39.13 38.34
CA PRO A 6 -1.84 38.02 37.86
C PRO A 6 -0.72 38.49 36.92
N ALA A 7 0.49 37.96 37.10
CA ALA A 7 1.57 38.08 36.13
C ALA A 7 2.36 36.77 36.06
N ARG A 8 2.16 36.08 34.95
CA ARG A 8 2.97 34.96 34.44
C ARG A 8 4.26 35.54 33.85
N PRO A 9 5.45 35.02 34.20
CA PRO A 9 6.60 35.08 33.32
C PRO A 9 6.81 33.72 32.63
N GLU A 10 7.08 33.83 31.34
CA GLU A 10 7.46 32.76 30.43
C GLU A 10 8.78 32.12 30.84
N SER A 11 8.82 30.79 30.79
CA SER A 11 10.06 30.03 30.61
C SER A 11 9.79 28.97 29.56
N MET A 12 10.03 29.34 28.30
CA MET A 12 10.21 28.39 27.21
C MET A 12 11.54 27.69 27.46
N GLU A 13 11.49 26.49 28.03
CA GLU A 13 12.67 25.66 28.22
C GLU A 13 12.93 24.86 26.94
N GLU A 14 13.95 25.34 26.24
CA GLU A 14 14.91 24.64 25.37
C GLU A 14 14.45 23.40 24.60
N THR A 15 14.29 23.65 23.29
CA THR A 15 14.59 22.77 22.18
C THR A 15 15.78 21.85 22.46
N GLN A 16 15.49 20.58 22.76
CA GLN A 16 16.50 19.53 22.68
C GLN A 16 16.70 19.16 21.20
N VAL A 17 17.73 19.77 20.62
CA VAL A 17 18.31 19.42 19.33
C VAL A 17 18.92 18.02 19.44
N ASN A 18 18.23 17.00 18.94
CA ASN A 18 18.83 15.69 18.77
C ASN A 18 19.67 15.72 17.48
N ALA A 19 20.91 16.17 17.62
CA ALA A 19 21.96 16.08 16.60
C ALA A 19 22.45 14.63 16.53
N GLY A 20 21.69 13.78 15.85
CA GLY A 20 22.08 12.42 15.48
C GLY A 20 22.63 12.39 14.06
N GLU A 21 23.92 12.70 13.95
CA GLU A 21 24.90 12.23 12.96
C GLU A 21 24.37 11.72 11.60
N VAL A 22 24.49 12.57 10.58
CA VAL A 22 24.49 12.17 9.17
C VAL A 22 25.82 11.48 8.84
N GLN A 23 25.79 10.20 8.48
CA GLN A 23 26.90 9.53 7.80
C GLN A 23 26.69 9.63 6.28
N PRO A 24 27.59 10.28 5.52
CA PRO A 24 27.64 10.14 4.08
C PRO A 24 28.73 9.13 3.65
N GLU A 25 28.43 8.38 2.58
CA GLU A 25 29.33 7.59 1.71
C GLU A 25 29.80 6.21 2.26
N GLN A 26 29.71 5.08 1.54
CA GLN A 26 29.87 4.85 0.11
C GLN A 26 28.92 3.78 -0.46
N PRO A 27 28.58 3.86 -1.76
CA PRO A 27 28.03 2.75 -2.51
C PRO A 27 29.14 1.74 -2.80
N LYS A 28 29.00 0.50 -2.33
CA LYS A 28 29.76 -0.61 -2.91
C LYS A 28 29.06 -1.05 -4.19
N SER A 29 29.48 -0.44 -5.29
CA SER A 29 29.31 -0.97 -6.63
C SER A 29 29.96 -2.35 -6.67
N GLN A 30 29.15 -3.39 -6.78
CA GLN A 30 29.60 -4.71 -7.19
C GLN A 30 29.05 -4.92 -8.60
N GLU A 31 29.86 -4.49 -9.56
CA GLU A 31 29.79 -4.98 -10.94
C GLU A 31 30.15 -6.47 -10.90
N GLY A 32 29.15 -7.30 -11.16
CA GLY A 32 29.31 -8.69 -11.47
C GLY A 32 28.52 -8.94 -12.74
N ASP A 33 29.21 -8.88 -13.88
CA ASP A 33 28.79 -9.51 -15.12
C ASP A 33 28.39 -10.95 -14.82
N VAL A 34 27.09 -11.24 -14.95
CA VAL A 34 26.63 -12.60 -15.22
C VAL A 34 25.70 -12.51 -16.41
N GLU A 35 26.29 -12.93 -17.54
CA GLU A 35 25.71 -13.40 -18.78
C GLU A 35 24.19 -13.39 -18.92
N ALA A 36 23.79 -12.78 -20.03
CA ALA A 36 22.53 -13.03 -20.70
C ALA A 36 22.21 -14.53 -20.79
N GLN A 37 21.24 -14.97 -20.01
CA GLN A 37 20.33 -16.03 -20.44
C GLN A 37 18.98 -15.39 -20.71
N ALA A 38 18.81 -14.99 -21.96
CA ALA A 38 17.51 -14.77 -22.56
C ALA A 38 16.75 -16.10 -22.56
N SER A 39 16.01 -16.36 -21.50
CA SER A 39 14.88 -17.28 -21.55
C SER A 39 13.75 -16.56 -22.27
N ALA A 40 13.71 -16.71 -23.60
CA ALA A 40 12.48 -16.56 -24.35
C ALA A 40 11.42 -17.45 -23.68
N ASP A 41 10.19 -16.95 -23.55
CA ASP A 41 9.06 -17.55 -22.82
C ASP A 41 8.96 -17.23 -21.32
N ALA A 42 9.29 -16.00 -20.92
CA ALA A 42 8.47 -15.35 -19.89
C ALA A 42 7.10 -15.06 -20.51
N GLU A 43 6.28 -16.11 -20.69
CA GLU A 43 4.87 -16.00 -20.96
C GLU A 43 4.34 -15.00 -19.94
N LEU A 44 3.99 -13.81 -20.42
CA LEU A 44 3.47 -12.77 -19.55
C LEU A 44 2.26 -13.40 -18.88
N ASP A 45 2.35 -13.66 -17.57
CA ASP A 45 1.26 -14.16 -16.72
C ASP A 45 0.20 -13.05 -16.64
N LEU A 46 -0.45 -12.82 -17.77
CA LEU A 46 -1.51 -11.86 -17.94
C LEU A 46 -2.74 -12.53 -17.35
N PRO A 47 -3.32 -11.95 -16.28
CA PRO A 47 -4.49 -12.53 -15.67
C PRO A 47 -5.58 -12.70 -16.73
N THR A 48 -6.17 -13.90 -16.77
CA THR A 48 -7.26 -14.23 -17.70
C THR A 48 -8.32 -13.13 -17.65
N PRO A 49 -8.81 -12.64 -18.80
CA PRO A 49 -9.83 -11.60 -18.82
C PRO A 49 -11.06 -12.00 -18.01
N LEU A 50 -11.55 -11.10 -17.16
CA LEU A 50 -12.79 -11.32 -16.42
C LEU A 50 -13.96 -11.46 -17.40
N ARG A 51 -14.80 -12.48 -17.15
CA ARG A 51 -16.02 -12.76 -17.92
C ARG A 51 -17.24 -12.74 -16.99
N ALA A 52 -18.42 -12.74 -17.59
CA ALA A 52 -19.69 -12.74 -16.88
C ALA A 52 -19.86 -13.96 -15.94
N ASP A 53 -19.25 -15.08 -16.30
CA ASP A 53 -19.23 -16.35 -15.57
C ASP A 53 -18.06 -16.50 -14.58
N SER A 54 -17.11 -15.55 -14.55
CA SER A 54 -16.03 -15.55 -13.56
C SER A 54 -16.57 -15.47 -12.14
N ALA A 55 -15.82 -16.03 -11.18
CA ALA A 55 -16.17 -15.95 -9.77
C ALA A 55 -15.89 -14.54 -9.23
N LEU A 56 -16.61 -14.14 -8.17
CA LEU A 56 -16.37 -12.88 -7.46
C LEU A 56 -14.92 -12.79 -6.94
N THR A 57 -14.34 -13.90 -6.48
CA THR A 57 -12.92 -13.95 -6.06
C THR A 57 -11.94 -13.60 -7.17
N ASP A 58 -12.24 -13.97 -8.42
CA ASP A 58 -11.40 -13.65 -9.58
C ASP A 58 -11.42 -12.13 -9.83
N ALA A 59 -12.60 -11.51 -9.75
CA ALA A 59 -12.74 -10.07 -9.87
C ALA A 59 -12.01 -9.31 -8.77
N VAL A 60 -12.07 -9.80 -7.52
CA VAL A 60 -11.34 -9.19 -6.40
C VAL A 60 -9.82 -9.30 -6.59
N THR A 61 -9.33 -10.43 -7.11
CA THR A 61 -7.92 -10.61 -7.45
C THR A 61 -7.48 -9.65 -8.57
N ALA A 62 -8.27 -9.55 -9.63
CA ALA A 62 -8.02 -8.60 -10.72
C ALA A 62 -8.03 -7.14 -10.22
N PHE A 63 -8.95 -6.79 -9.32
CA PHE A 63 -9.03 -5.45 -8.73
C PHE A 63 -7.81 -5.15 -7.84
N ASN A 64 -7.32 -6.12 -7.07
CA ASN A 64 -6.07 -5.97 -6.31
C ASN A 64 -4.88 -5.69 -7.24
N ASN A 65 -4.75 -6.44 -8.33
CA ASN A 65 -3.70 -6.23 -9.33
C ASN A 65 -3.81 -4.84 -10.00
N TYR A 66 -5.04 -4.38 -10.26
CA TYR A 66 -5.29 -3.04 -10.76
C TYR A 66 -4.81 -1.96 -9.79
N MET A 67 -5.12 -2.08 -8.49
CA MET A 67 -4.68 -1.11 -7.49
C MET A 67 -3.14 -1.00 -7.41
N VAL A 68 -2.43 -2.14 -7.49
CA VAL A 68 -0.96 -2.18 -7.52
C VAL A 68 -0.44 -1.48 -8.78
N ARG A 69 -0.97 -1.82 -9.97
CA ARG A 69 -0.54 -1.21 -11.24
C ARG A 69 -0.82 0.28 -11.32
N LYS A 70 -1.81 0.77 -10.57
CA LYS A 70 -2.14 2.20 -10.47
C LYS A 70 -1.38 2.95 -9.39
N GLY A 71 -0.54 2.27 -8.60
CA GLY A 71 0.25 2.92 -7.55
C GLY A 71 -0.58 3.38 -6.35
N PHE A 72 -1.64 2.66 -6.01
CA PHE A 72 -2.43 2.96 -4.81
C PHE A 72 -1.55 2.79 -3.56
N SER A 73 -1.73 3.65 -2.55
CA SER A 73 -1.02 3.51 -1.29
C SER A 73 -1.41 2.20 -0.58
N GLU A 74 -0.50 1.64 0.22
CA GLU A 74 -0.77 0.39 0.94
C GLU A 74 -1.96 0.52 1.90
N ASN A 75 -2.10 1.69 2.56
CA ASN A 75 -3.24 1.97 3.44
C ASN A 75 -4.56 1.96 2.65
N THR A 76 -4.58 2.59 1.47
CA THR A 76 -5.75 2.61 0.59
C THR A 76 -6.11 1.21 0.10
N MET A 77 -5.13 0.42 -0.34
CA MET A 77 -5.35 -0.97 -0.75
C MET A 77 -5.91 -1.82 0.39
N LYS A 78 -5.42 -1.64 1.62
CA LYS A 78 -5.91 -2.34 2.82
C LYS A 78 -7.36 -1.98 3.15
N ALA A 79 -7.73 -0.71 3.04
CA ALA A 79 -9.11 -0.26 3.26
C ALA A 79 -10.07 -0.95 2.29
N PHE A 80 -9.78 -0.90 0.98
CA PHE A 80 -10.60 -1.57 -0.02
C PHE A 80 -10.68 -3.09 0.19
N ARG A 81 -9.56 -3.74 0.54
CA ARG A 81 -9.57 -5.17 0.86
C ARG A 81 -10.44 -5.50 2.05
N ASN A 82 -10.56 -4.61 3.03
CA ASN A 82 -11.46 -4.81 4.16
C ASN A 82 -12.92 -4.79 3.71
N ASP A 83 -13.31 -3.79 2.94
CA ASP A 83 -14.67 -3.66 2.40
C ASP A 83 -15.04 -4.86 1.52
N LEU A 84 -14.12 -5.31 0.68
CA LEU A 84 -14.35 -6.46 -0.22
C LEU A 84 -14.51 -7.79 0.53
N LYS A 85 -13.94 -7.93 1.74
CA LYS A 85 -14.21 -9.13 2.56
C LYS A 85 -15.68 -9.20 2.97
N ILE A 86 -16.29 -8.06 3.29
CA ILE A 86 -17.72 -8.00 3.65
C ILE A 86 -18.56 -8.43 2.45
N LEU A 87 -18.23 -7.92 1.26
CA LEU A 87 -18.91 -8.28 0.01
C LEU A 87 -18.80 -9.78 -0.31
N ILE A 88 -17.59 -10.34 -0.26
CA ILE A 88 -17.34 -11.77 -0.52
C ILE A 88 -18.13 -12.64 0.46
N ASN A 89 -18.10 -12.29 1.75
CA ASN A 89 -18.81 -13.05 2.77
C ASN A 89 -20.33 -12.98 2.61
N PHE A 90 -20.87 -11.86 2.11
CA PHE A 90 -22.29 -11.69 1.89
C PHE A 90 -22.80 -12.43 0.64
N LEU A 91 -22.08 -12.36 -0.48
CA LEU A 91 -22.51 -12.92 -1.76
C LEU A 91 -22.00 -14.33 -2.02
N ASP A 92 -21.08 -14.87 -1.21
CA ASP A 92 -20.21 -16.01 -1.53
C ASP A 92 -19.18 -15.67 -2.63
N GLY A 93 -17.93 -16.07 -2.39
CA GLY A 93 -16.81 -15.82 -3.30
C GLY A 93 -16.94 -16.53 -4.64
N ALA A 94 -17.67 -17.65 -4.66
CA ALA A 94 -17.94 -18.42 -5.88
C ALA A 94 -19.07 -17.83 -6.75
N THR A 95 -19.74 -16.76 -6.30
CA THR A 95 -20.85 -16.18 -7.05
C THR A 95 -20.40 -15.64 -8.41
N PRO A 96 -21.04 -16.06 -9.51
CA PRO A 96 -20.75 -15.53 -10.83
C PRO A 96 -21.05 -14.03 -10.94
N LEU A 97 -20.17 -13.27 -11.58
CA LEU A 97 -20.30 -11.81 -11.68
C LEU A 97 -21.66 -11.34 -12.25
N HIS A 98 -22.23 -12.06 -13.22
CA HIS A 98 -23.52 -11.71 -13.82
C HIS A 98 -24.73 -11.80 -12.88
N ARG A 99 -24.57 -12.38 -11.68
CA ARG A 99 -25.64 -12.49 -10.68
C ARG A 99 -25.64 -11.34 -9.66
N ILE A 100 -24.67 -10.44 -9.74
CA ILE A 100 -24.54 -9.28 -8.85
C ILE A 100 -25.28 -8.11 -9.51
N THR A 101 -26.38 -7.66 -8.91
CA THR A 101 -27.27 -6.60 -9.44
C THR A 101 -27.59 -5.55 -8.38
#